data_AF-A0A2E0G5Z3-F1
#
_entry.id   AF-A0A2E0G5Z3-F1
#
_cell.length_a   1.000
_cell.length_b   1.000
_cell.length_c   1.000
_cell.angle_alpha   90.00
_cell.angle_beta   90.00
_cell.angle_gamma   90.00
#
_symmetry.space_group_name_H-M   'P 1'
#
loop_
_entity.id
_entity.type
_entity.pdbx_description
1 polymer ?
#
loop_
_entity_poly.entity_id
_entity_poly.type
_entity_poly.pdbx_seq_one_letter_code
_entity_poly.pdbx_strand_id
1 'polypeptide(L)'
;MRYLLHTLFSLTLLFTSCSNDVAGTSDIFTNPLDPVTAEEQGFITPAIVFFPSEVAVNAVYDVVTLDVHAMEVPNLGGAHIQVSYNKQKLALQNLSLGSFFEATEGLIYHEDNTDFGLIDIYMGYLGTDSTEVTGTGQLAILQFQAIAGGASTVAFTDYSEFVDHEDNEIAILGKGTCVVTVGN
;
A
#
# COMPACT_ATOMS: atom_id res chain seq x y z
N MET A 1 30.08 26.53 -41.14
CA MET A 1 28.62 26.29 -41.23
C MET A 1 28.21 24.85 -40.92
N ARG A 2 28.88 23.81 -41.44
CA ARG A 2 28.52 22.40 -41.17
C ARG A 2 28.68 21.96 -39.71
N TYR A 3 29.70 22.44 -39.01
CA TYR A 3 29.93 22.17 -37.57
C TYR A 3 28.94 22.85 -36.62
N LEU A 4 28.40 24.01 -37.02
CA LEU A 4 27.40 24.75 -36.24
C LEU A 4 26.03 24.04 -36.28
N LEU A 5 25.73 23.38 -37.40
CA LEU A 5 24.49 22.60 -37.57
C LEU A 5 24.53 21.29 -36.78
N HIS A 6 25.70 20.65 -36.67
CA HIS A 6 25.86 19.41 -35.89
C HIS A 6 25.86 19.65 -34.38
N THR A 7 26.44 20.76 -33.91
CA THR A 7 26.38 21.15 -32.49
C THR A 7 24.96 21.51 -32.05
N LEU A 8 24.19 22.16 -32.93
CA LEU A 8 22.77 22.46 -32.67
C LEU A 8 21.92 21.17 -32.58
N PHE A 9 22.20 20.17 -33.40
CA PHE A 9 21.47 18.89 -33.43
C PHE A 9 21.78 17.99 -32.22
N SER A 10 23.03 17.95 -31.76
CA SER A 10 23.42 17.23 -30.54
C SER A 10 22.84 17.85 -29.27
N LEU A 11 22.66 19.18 -29.26
CA LEU A 11 22.09 19.90 -28.13
C LEU A 11 20.56 19.70 -28.03
N THR A 12 19.85 19.57 -29.14
CA THR A 12 18.40 19.25 -29.14
C THR A 12 18.09 17.84 -28.65
N LEU A 13 19.00 16.86 -28.84
CA LEU A 13 18.80 15.49 -28.36
C LEU A 13 18.90 15.37 -26.82
N LEU A 14 19.64 16.29 -26.18
CA LEU A 14 19.82 16.30 -24.72
C LEU A 14 18.61 16.91 -23.99
N PHE A 15 17.83 17.77 -24.65
CA PHE A 15 16.66 18.43 -24.04
C PHE A 15 15.35 17.63 -24.14
N THR A 16 15.30 16.57 -24.96
CA THR A 16 14.11 15.71 -25.06
C THR A 16 14.18 14.46 -24.18
N SER A 17 15.28 14.25 -23.45
CA SER A 17 15.49 13.05 -22.62
C SER A 17 14.92 13.18 -21.19
N CYS A 18 14.26 14.29 -20.85
CA CYS A 18 13.63 14.50 -19.53
C CYS A 18 12.10 14.41 -19.57
N SER A 19 11.55 13.57 -20.44
CA SER A 19 10.15 13.17 -20.35
C SER A 19 10.08 11.92 -19.47
N ASN A 20 9.40 12.00 -18.33
CA ASN A 20 9.10 10.81 -17.51
C ASN A 20 8.14 9.85 -18.24
N ASP A 21 7.54 10.29 -19.36
CA ASP A 21 6.73 9.43 -20.23
C ASP A 21 7.63 8.49 -21.05
N VAL A 22 7.74 7.25 -20.58
CA VAL A 22 8.15 6.13 -21.44
C VAL A 22 6.95 5.75 -22.30
N ALA A 23 7.02 6.04 -23.60
CA ALA A 23 5.97 5.74 -24.55
C ALA A 23 5.53 4.25 -24.44
N GLY A 24 4.23 4.02 -24.21
CA GLY A 24 3.65 2.69 -24.06
C GLY A 24 3.56 2.17 -22.62
N THR A 25 3.85 3.00 -21.60
CA THR A 25 3.76 2.61 -20.17
C THR A 25 2.64 3.27 -19.38
N SER A 26 1.86 4.16 -20.01
CA SER A 26 0.76 4.91 -19.37
C SER A 26 -0.31 4.02 -18.71
N ASP A 27 -0.45 2.78 -19.18
CA ASP A 27 -1.44 1.83 -18.67
C ASP A 27 -0.79 0.72 -17.82
N ILE A 28 0.52 0.77 -17.59
CA ILE A 28 1.28 -0.25 -16.84
C ILE A 28 1.36 0.09 -15.35
N PHE A 29 1.37 1.37 -15.02
CA PHE A 29 1.44 1.86 -13.65
C PHE A 29 0.12 2.56 -13.33
N THR A 30 -0.85 1.80 -12.84
CA THR A 30 -2.18 2.31 -12.46
C THR A 30 -2.46 2.17 -10.97
N ASN A 31 -1.43 1.84 -10.20
CA ASN A 31 -1.55 1.55 -8.78
C ASN A 31 -1.07 2.73 -7.94
N PRO A 32 -1.61 2.90 -6.73
CA PRO A 32 -1.31 4.07 -5.91
C PRO A 32 0.13 4.14 -5.37
N LEU A 33 0.95 3.09 -5.53
CA LEU A 33 2.37 3.12 -5.17
C LEU A 33 3.25 3.70 -6.29
N ASP A 34 2.71 3.88 -7.49
CA ASP A 34 3.42 4.58 -8.56
C ASP A 34 3.39 6.09 -8.33
N PRO A 35 4.54 6.80 -8.29
CA PRO A 35 4.58 8.22 -7.97
C PRO A 35 3.76 9.12 -8.89
N VAL A 36 3.72 8.82 -10.19
CA VAL A 36 2.94 9.60 -11.16
C VAL A 36 1.45 9.38 -10.94
N THR A 37 1.04 8.13 -10.79
CA THR A 37 -0.36 7.76 -10.49
C THR A 37 -0.82 8.35 -9.17
N ALA A 38 0.02 8.31 -8.13
CA ALA A 38 -0.28 8.88 -6.83
C ALA A 38 -0.51 10.40 -6.93
N GLU A 39 0.35 11.12 -7.68
CA GLU A 39 0.19 12.55 -7.94
C GLU A 39 -1.10 12.84 -8.73
N GLU A 40 -1.37 12.10 -9.81
CA GLU A 40 -2.57 12.25 -10.65
C GLU A 40 -3.87 11.97 -9.87
N GLN A 41 -3.84 11.00 -8.96
CA GLN A 41 -4.97 10.67 -8.07
C GLN A 41 -5.06 11.59 -6.85
N GLY A 42 -4.09 12.51 -6.68
CA GLY A 42 -4.05 13.46 -5.56
C GLY A 42 -3.80 12.79 -4.21
N PHE A 43 -3.07 11.67 -4.18
CA PHE A 43 -2.76 10.95 -2.97
C PHE A 43 -1.68 11.69 -2.17
N ILE A 44 -2.05 12.19 -0.99
CA ILE A 44 -1.16 12.97 -0.12
C ILE A 44 -0.45 12.02 0.84
N THR A 45 0.88 12.06 0.88
CA THR A 45 1.74 11.28 1.76
C THR A 45 2.20 12.09 2.99
N PRO A 46 2.44 11.47 4.17
CA PRO A 46 2.45 10.03 4.44
C PRO A 46 1.08 9.39 4.37
N ALA A 47 1.00 8.16 3.86
CA ALA A 47 -0.29 7.53 3.59
C ALA A 47 -0.26 6.01 3.71
N ILE A 48 -1.44 5.40 3.65
CA ILE A 48 -1.62 3.95 3.70
C ILE A 48 -2.57 3.47 2.61
N VAL A 49 -2.18 2.41 1.89
CA VAL A 49 -2.94 1.86 0.75
C VAL A 49 -2.99 0.34 0.78
N PHE A 50 -4.00 -0.20 0.08
CA PHE A 50 -4.01 -1.61 -0.28
C PHE A 50 -3.37 -1.80 -1.65
N PHE A 51 -2.65 -2.91 -1.83
CA PHE A 51 -2.20 -3.36 -3.14
C PHE A 51 -2.60 -4.82 -3.39
N PRO A 52 -3.30 -5.12 -4.49
CA PRO A 52 -3.87 -4.17 -5.44
C PRO A 52 -5.08 -3.40 -4.83
N SER A 53 -5.46 -2.28 -5.44
CA SER A 53 -6.65 -1.49 -5.06
C SER A 53 -7.97 -2.06 -5.60
N GLU A 54 -7.89 -3.06 -6.48
CA GLU A 54 -9.02 -3.86 -6.93
C GLU A 54 -8.59 -5.32 -7.10
N VAL A 55 -9.40 -6.26 -6.60
CA VAL A 55 -9.22 -7.70 -6.78
C VAL A 55 -10.50 -8.31 -7.32
N ALA A 56 -10.38 -9.15 -8.35
CA ALA A 56 -11.46 -9.99 -8.83
C ALA A 56 -11.08 -11.47 -8.67
N VAL A 57 -11.95 -12.26 -8.03
CA VAL A 57 -11.84 -13.72 -7.94
C VAL A 57 -13.06 -14.37 -8.59
N ASN A 58 -12.90 -15.60 -9.08
CA ASN A 58 -13.89 -16.22 -9.95
C ASN A 58 -15.05 -16.84 -9.18
N ALA A 59 -14.81 -17.34 -7.97
CA ALA A 59 -15.78 -18.11 -7.22
C ALA A 59 -15.73 -17.84 -5.71
N VAL A 60 -16.82 -18.18 -5.05
CA VAL A 60 -16.84 -18.34 -3.59
C VAL A 60 -15.82 -19.42 -3.19
N TYR A 61 -15.17 -19.19 -2.06
CA TYR A 61 -14.03 -19.92 -1.49
C TYR A 61 -12.66 -19.67 -2.13
N ASP A 62 -12.58 -18.87 -3.20
CA ASP A 62 -11.30 -18.37 -3.69
C ASP A 62 -10.63 -17.47 -2.64
N VAL A 63 -9.30 -17.47 -2.64
CA VAL A 63 -8.49 -16.63 -1.76
C VAL A 63 -8.30 -15.25 -2.39
N VAL A 64 -8.52 -14.23 -1.59
CA VAL A 64 -8.27 -12.82 -1.92
C VAL A 64 -7.06 -12.37 -1.09
N THR A 65 -5.97 -12.02 -1.77
CA THR A 65 -4.75 -11.50 -1.11
C THR A 65 -4.67 -10.00 -1.29
N LEU A 66 -4.48 -9.28 -0.19
CA LEU A 66 -4.30 -7.84 -0.13
C LEU A 66 -3.05 -7.49 0.67
N ASP A 67 -2.18 -6.68 0.10
CA ASP A 67 -1.05 -6.12 0.81
C ASP A 67 -1.44 -4.77 1.39
N VAL A 68 -0.98 -4.45 2.59
CA VAL A 68 -1.07 -3.11 3.20
C VAL A 68 0.28 -2.44 3.06
N HIS A 69 0.31 -1.25 2.49
CA HIS A 69 1.54 -0.47 2.26
C HIS A 69 1.48 0.89 2.94
N ALA A 70 2.59 1.25 3.59
CA ALA A 70 2.92 2.62 3.97
C ALA A 70 3.56 3.36 2.79
N MET A 71 3.24 4.64 2.62
CA MET A 71 3.79 5.50 1.56
C MET A 71 4.51 6.71 2.15
N GLU A 72 5.78 6.88 1.77
CA GLU A 72 6.67 8.00 2.15
C GLU A 72 6.59 8.39 3.63
N VAL A 73 6.54 7.38 4.51
CA VAL A 73 6.43 7.60 5.96
C VAL A 73 7.83 7.87 6.54
N PRO A 74 8.03 8.97 7.28
CA PRO A 74 9.29 9.23 7.96
C PRO A 74 9.37 8.46 9.28
N ASN A 75 10.52 7.88 9.59
CA ASN A 75 10.89 7.39 10.93
C ASN A 75 9.83 6.50 11.61
N LEU A 76 9.12 5.67 10.86
CA LEU A 76 8.04 4.82 11.36
C LEU A 76 8.60 3.78 12.34
N GLY A 77 8.34 3.94 13.63
CA GLY A 77 8.73 3.03 14.70
C GLY A 77 7.69 1.95 14.96
N GLY A 78 6.40 2.28 14.77
CA GLY A 78 5.30 1.35 14.94
C GLY A 78 4.01 1.84 14.27
N ALA A 79 3.07 0.92 14.12
CA ALA A 79 1.76 1.22 13.56
C ALA A 79 0.65 0.40 14.23
N HIS A 80 -0.50 1.05 14.45
CA HIS A 80 -1.78 0.39 14.65
C HIS A 80 -2.63 0.65 13.41
N ILE A 81 -2.99 -0.41 12.68
CA ILE A 81 -3.82 -0.32 11.48
C ILE A 81 -5.14 -1.00 11.77
N GLN A 82 -6.25 -0.28 11.63
CA GLN A 82 -7.57 -0.87 11.71
C GLN A 82 -8.20 -0.97 10.33
N VAL A 83 -8.53 -2.20 9.93
CA VAL A 83 -9.13 -2.54 8.63
C VAL A 83 -10.57 -2.96 8.82
N SER A 84 -11.47 -2.33 8.07
CA SER A 84 -12.87 -2.74 7.96
C SER A 84 -13.08 -3.58 6.70
N TYR A 85 -13.86 -4.65 6.83
CA TYR A 85 -14.23 -5.53 5.72
C TYR A 85 -15.70 -5.96 5.83
N ASN A 86 -16.29 -6.35 4.70
CA ASN A 86 -17.64 -6.92 4.72
C ASN A 86 -17.60 -8.38 5.18
N LYS A 87 -17.87 -8.59 6.47
CA LYS A 87 -17.94 -9.92 7.11
C LYS A 87 -18.99 -10.89 6.54
N GLN A 88 -19.90 -10.43 5.67
CA GLN A 88 -20.83 -11.32 4.95
C GLN A 88 -20.28 -11.77 3.59
N LYS A 89 -19.13 -11.22 3.16
CA LYS A 89 -18.49 -11.46 1.85
C LYS A 89 -17.10 -12.05 1.98
N LEU A 90 -16.36 -11.66 3.01
CA LEU A 90 -14.98 -12.04 3.25
C LEU A 90 -14.81 -12.55 4.69
N ALA A 91 -13.89 -13.48 4.88
CA ALA A 91 -13.44 -13.96 6.19
C ALA A 91 -11.91 -14.04 6.20
N LEU A 92 -11.24 -13.39 7.16
CA LEU A 92 -9.78 -13.43 7.27
C LEU A 92 -9.33 -14.87 7.55
N GLN A 93 -8.34 -15.35 6.80
CA GLN A 93 -7.74 -16.68 6.99
C GLN A 93 -6.33 -16.59 7.55
N ASN A 94 -5.55 -15.63 7.06
CA ASN A 94 -4.18 -15.45 7.47
C ASN A 94 -3.77 -13.98 7.38
N LEU A 95 -2.83 -13.62 8.22
CA LEU A 95 -2.20 -12.31 8.25
C LEU A 95 -0.73 -12.49 8.60
N SER A 96 0.16 -11.93 7.79
CA SER A 96 1.61 -11.99 8.02
C SER A 96 2.26 -10.62 7.99
N LEU A 97 3.41 -10.52 8.65
CA LEU A 97 4.24 -9.32 8.63
C LEU A 97 4.72 -9.04 7.21
N GLY A 98 4.71 -7.77 6.80
CA GLY A 98 5.24 -7.33 5.54
C GLY A 98 6.73 -6.95 5.63
N SER A 99 7.37 -6.87 4.47
CA SER A 99 8.82 -6.66 4.37
C SER A 99 9.34 -5.35 4.94
N PHE A 100 8.49 -4.35 5.21
CA PHE A 100 8.95 -3.05 5.70
C PHE A 100 9.50 -3.13 7.12
N PHE A 101 8.98 -4.03 7.95
CA PHE A 101 9.49 -4.32 9.29
C PHE A 101 10.25 -5.66 9.36
N GLU A 102 10.57 -6.30 8.23
CA GLU A 102 11.35 -7.54 8.20
C GLU A 102 12.83 -7.26 8.55
N ALA A 103 13.10 -7.06 9.85
CA ALA A 103 14.40 -7.23 10.48
C ALA A 103 14.36 -8.47 11.38
N THR A 104 15.50 -8.83 11.98
CA THR A 104 15.60 -9.98 12.89
C THR A 104 14.63 -9.92 14.08
N GLU A 105 14.10 -8.72 14.40
CA GLU A 105 13.29 -8.44 15.59
C GLU A 105 11.97 -7.71 15.27
N GLY A 106 11.45 -7.82 14.03
CA GLY A 106 10.13 -7.30 13.66
C GLY A 106 8.98 -8.10 14.30
N LEU A 107 7.92 -7.40 14.73
CA LEU A 107 6.72 -8.00 15.31
C LEU A 107 5.48 -7.60 14.51
N ILE A 108 4.55 -8.57 14.39
CA ILE A 108 3.15 -8.30 14.08
C ILE A 108 2.24 -9.04 15.06
N TYR A 109 1.16 -8.39 15.46
CA TYR A 109 0.06 -8.97 16.23
C TYR A 109 -1.25 -8.47 15.64
N HIS A 110 -2.31 -9.28 15.67
CA HIS A 110 -3.63 -8.83 15.21
C HIS A 110 -4.77 -9.45 16.01
N GLU A 111 -5.88 -8.72 16.05
CA GLU A 111 -7.18 -9.18 16.55
C GLU A 111 -8.22 -9.04 15.42
N ASP A 112 -8.96 -10.11 15.11
CA ASP A 112 -10.06 -10.09 14.14
C ASP A 112 -11.41 -10.13 14.85
N ASN A 113 -12.07 -8.97 14.91
CA ASN A 113 -13.41 -8.83 15.41
C ASN A 113 -14.44 -9.16 14.32
N THR A 114 -14.66 -10.46 14.12
CA THR A 114 -15.59 -11.00 13.11
C THR A 114 -17.06 -10.55 13.32
N ASP A 115 -17.44 -10.13 14.53
CA ASP A 115 -18.77 -9.60 14.82
C ASP A 115 -18.98 -8.19 14.23
N PHE A 116 -17.92 -7.45 13.93
CA PHE A 116 -18.01 -6.13 13.30
C PHE A 116 -17.35 -6.07 11.93
N GLY A 117 -16.56 -7.08 11.55
CA GLY A 117 -15.75 -7.04 10.34
C GLY A 117 -14.63 -6.02 10.47
N LEU A 118 -13.95 -6.02 11.63
CA LEU A 118 -12.85 -5.12 11.95
C LEU A 118 -11.62 -5.93 12.34
N ILE A 119 -10.47 -5.60 11.78
CA ILE A 119 -9.18 -6.21 12.12
C ILE A 119 -8.30 -5.11 12.69
N ASP A 120 -7.82 -5.29 13.90
CA ASP A 120 -6.80 -4.44 14.51
C ASP A 120 -5.43 -5.11 14.30
N ILE A 121 -4.49 -4.39 13.69
CA ILE A 121 -3.16 -4.89 13.34
C ILE A 121 -2.13 -3.99 14.02
N TYR A 122 -1.26 -4.58 14.83
CA TYR A 122 -0.18 -3.91 15.54
C TYR A 122 1.16 -4.39 15.02
N MET A 123 2.06 -3.47 14.70
CA MET A 123 3.40 -3.81 14.22
C MET A 123 4.46 -2.81 14.68
N GLY A 124 5.70 -3.26 14.70
CA GLY A 124 6.86 -2.46 15.08
C GLY A 124 8.09 -3.34 15.33
N TYR A 125 9.09 -2.78 15.99
CA TYR A 125 10.29 -3.50 16.41
C TYR A 125 10.24 -3.85 17.90
N LEU A 126 10.62 -5.09 18.26
CA LEU A 126 10.87 -5.51 19.64
C LEU A 126 12.34 -5.39 20.05
N GLY A 127 13.17 -5.02 19.08
CA GLY A 127 14.61 -5.16 19.10
C GLY A 127 15.40 -3.89 19.41
N THR A 128 16.72 -4.04 19.50
CA THR A 128 17.65 -2.89 19.58
C THR A 128 18.39 -2.61 18.28
N ASP A 129 18.37 -3.55 17.33
CA ASP A 129 19.13 -3.44 16.09
C ASP A 129 18.49 -2.48 15.07
N SER A 130 17.17 -2.30 15.16
CA SER A 130 16.40 -1.29 14.43
C SER A 130 15.27 -0.77 15.31
N THR A 131 15.01 0.54 15.24
CA THR A 131 13.94 1.21 15.98
C THR A 131 12.92 1.87 15.05
N GLU A 132 13.22 1.98 13.75
CA GLU A 132 12.38 2.68 12.78
C GLU A 132 12.68 2.28 11.33
N VAL A 133 11.73 2.56 10.44
CA VAL A 133 11.91 2.53 8.98
C VAL A 133 11.44 3.82 8.32
N THR A 134 12.01 4.16 7.17
CA THR A 134 11.60 5.36 6.41
C THR A 134 11.33 5.02 4.95
N GLY A 135 10.30 5.62 4.38
CA GLY A 135 9.94 5.52 2.97
C GLY A 135 8.62 4.79 2.72
N THR A 136 8.56 4.09 1.60
CA THR A 136 7.40 3.31 1.16
C THR A 136 7.69 1.83 1.30
N GLY A 137 6.79 1.05 1.89
CA GLY A 137 7.01 -0.37 2.13
C GLY A 137 5.76 -1.15 2.52
N GLN A 138 5.83 -2.47 2.39
CA GLN A 138 4.75 -3.40 2.74
C GLN A 138 4.72 -3.63 4.25
N LEU A 139 3.61 -3.26 4.89
CA LEU A 139 3.38 -3.39 6.32
C LEU A 139 2.86 -4.78 6.70
N ALA A 140 1.89 -5.30 5.93
CA ALA A 140 1.25 -6.58 6.20
C ALA A 140 0.69 -7.20 4.92
N ILE A 141 0.47 -8.52 4.95
CA ILE A 141 -0.20 -9.27 3.90
C ILE A 141 -1.44 -9.92 4.52
N LEU A 142 -2.62 -9.61 3.99
CA LEU A 142 -3.91 -10.16 4.42
C LEU A 142 -4.38 -11.17 3.39
N GLN A 143 -4.81 -12.35 3.85
CA GLN A 143 -5.44 -13.36 3.01
C GLN A 143 -6.84 -13.62 3.52
N PHE A 144 -7.83 -13.20 2.74
CA PHE A 144 -9.24 -13.47 2.98
C PHE A 144 -9.70 -14.68 2.17
N GLN A 145 -10.67 -15.41 2.69
CA GLN A 145 -11.49 -16.32 1.90
C GLN A 145 -12.77 -15.59 1.49
N ALA A 146 -13.11 -15.66 0.20
CA ALA A 146 -14.41 -15.23 -0.28
C ALA A 146 -15.50 -16.18 0.23
N ILE A 147 -16.51 -15.69 0.92
CA ILE A 147 -17.60 -16.50 1.49
C ILE A 147 -18.96 -16.23 0.82
N ALA A 148 -19.06 -15.19 -0.01
CA ALA A 148 -20.22 -14.94 -0.87
C ALA A 148 -19.86 -14.08 -2.10
N GLY A 149 -20.60 -14.30 -3.21
CA GLY A 149 -20.43 -13.57 -4.47
C GLY A 149 -20.82 -12.09 -4.40
N GLY A 150 -20.36 -11.28 -5.36
CA GLY A 150 -20.62 -9.85 -5.48
C GLY A 150 -19.45 -8.96 -5.05
N ALA A 151 -19.64 -7.64 -5.19
CA ALA A 151 -18.64 -6.63 -4.82
C ALA A 151 -18.72 -6.25 -3.34
N SER A 152 -17.56 -5.98 -2.75
CA SER A 152 -17.41 -5.41 -1.40
C SER A 152 -16.15 -4.54 -1.33
N THR A 153 -16.04 -3.73 -0.29
CA THR A 153 -14.89 -2.85 -0.08
C THR A 153 -14.19 -3.24 1.22
N VAL A 154 -12.85 -3.25 1.16
CA VAL A 154 -11.96 -3.30 2.32
C VAL A 154 -11.34 -1.91 2.48
N ALA A 155 -11.38 -1.33 3.68
CA ALA A 155 -10.99 0.06 3.92
C ALA A 155 -10.32 0.25 5.28
N PHE A 156 -9.35 1.15 5.36
CA PHE A 156 -8.78 1.61 6.63
C PHE A 156 -9.77 2.50 7.37
N THR A 157 -9.79 2.45 8.70
CA THR A 157 -10.65 3.33 9.51
C THR A 157 -9.90 4.56 10.02
N ASP A 158 -10.60 5.42 10.75
CA ASP A 158 -10.01 6.58 11.42
C ASP A 158 -9.27 6.27 12.72
N TYR A 159 -9.27 5.00 13.13
CA TYR A 159 -8.50 4.54 14.28
C TYR A 159 -7.09 4.07 13.92
N SER A 160 -6.72 4.08 12.64
CA SER A 160 -5.34 3.78 12.24
C SER A 160 -4.37 4.90 12.61
N GLU A 161 -3.20 4.53 13.07
CA GLU A 161 -2.16 5.42 13.59
C GLU A 161 -0.76 4.94 13.15
N PHE A 162 0.10 5.90 12.83
CA PHE A 162 1.54 5.72 12.70
C PHE A 162 2.24 6.50 13.80
N VAL A 163 3.31 5.92 14.36
CA VAL A 163 4.15 6.59 15.36
C VAL A 163 5.63 6.41 15.04
N ASP A 164 6.44 7.38 15.43
CA ASP A 164 7.89 7.25 15.41
C ASP A 164 8.42 6.42 16.60
N HIS A 165 9.74 6.27 16.69
CA HIS A 165 10.36 5.48 17.77
C HIS A 165 10.22 6.12 19.18
N GLU A 166 9.79 7.38 19.26
CA GLU A 166 9.53 8.13 20.49
C GLU A 166 8.04 8.18 20.84
N ASP A 167 7.19 7.44 20.11
CA ASP A 167 5.74 7.44 20.24
C ASP A 167 5.09 8.78 19.86
N ASN A 168 5.76 9.58 19.01
CA ASN A 168 5.14 10.76 18.43
C ASN A 168 4.32 10.36 17.19
N GLU A 169 3.09 10.86 17.11
CA GLU A 169 2.19 10.61 15.98
C GLU A 169 2.79 11.10 14.65
N ILE A 170 2.68 10.26 13.62
CA ILE A 170 2.93 10.58 12.22
C ILE A 170 1.58 10.61 11.50
N ALA A 171 1.23 11.75 10.92
CA ALA A 171 -0.05 11.93 10.27
C ALA A 171 -0.24 10.99 9.06
N ILE A 172 -1.38 10.31 9.01
CA ILE A 172 -1.86 9.57 7.82
C ILE A 172 -2.75 10.50 7.00
N LEU A 173 -2.19 11.08 5.94
CA LEU A 173 -2.86 12.08 5.09
C LEU A 173 -3.70 11.47 3.97
N GLY A 174 -3.44 10.21 3.62
CA GLY A 174 -4.18 9.45 2.60
C GLY A 174 -4.50 8.03 3.06
N LYS A 175 -5.74 7.58 2.79
CA LYS A 175 -6.20 6.20 3.05
C LYS A 175 -6.82 5.62 1.79
N GLY A 176 -6.15 4.61 1.23
CA GLY A 176 -6.65 3.86 0.09
C GLY A 176 -7.79 2.91 0.48
N THR A 177 -8.51 2.42 -0.51
CA THR A 177 -9.48 1.32 -0.34
C THR A 177 -9.18 0.23 -1.35
N CYS A 178 -9.65 -0.99 -1.07
CA CYS A 178 -9.65 -2.07 -2.03
C CYS A 178 -11.07 -2.50 -2.36
N VAL A 179 -11.39 -2.60 -3.65
CA VAL A 179 -12.64 -3.23 -4.12
C VAL A 179 -12.38 -4.70 -4.39
N VAL A 180 -13.15 -5.57 -3.75
CA VAL A 180 -13.10 -7.02 -3.96
C VAL A 180 -14.37 -7.48 -4.64
N THR A 181 -14.25 -8.06 -5.82
CA THR A 181 -15.35 -8.64 -6.60
C THR A 181 -15.23 -10.15 -6.66
N VAL A 182 -16.24 -10.85 -6.16
CA VAL A 182 -16.31 -12.32 -6.19
C VAL A 182 -17.35 -12.74 -7.23
N GLY A 183 -16.98 -13.63 -8.15
CA GLY A 183 -17.92 -14.21 -9.10
C GLY A 183 -19.02 -15.02 -8.40
N ASN A 184 -20.16 -15.16 -9.09
CA ASN A 184 -21.33 -15.91 -8.61
C ASN A 184 -21.25 -17.39 -8.95
#